data_AF-A0A438FCW3-F1
#
_entry.id   AF-A0A438FCW3-F1
#
_cell.length_a   1.000
_cell.length_b   1.000
_cell.length_c   1.000
_cell.angle_alpha   90.00
_cell.angle_beta   90.00
_cell.angle_gamma   90.00
#
_symmetry.space_group_name_H-M   'P 1'
#
loop_
_entity.id
_entity.type
_entity.pdbx_description
1 polymer ?
#
loop_
_entity_poly.entity_id
_entity_poly.type
_entity_poly.pdbx_seq_one_letter_code
_entity_poly.pdbx_strand_id
1 'polypeptide(L)'
;MIIVQYIDEVWNHKSPLLPTDPYQRAQARFWADYIDKKLYDLGKKILLTKGEEQETAKKEFIECLKLLEGELGEKPYFGGENFGFVDVALVTFSSRFYAYESIGNFSIEAECPS
;
A
#
# COMPACT_ATOMS: atom_id res chain seq x y z
N MET A 1 -10.91 -4.28 -1.06
CA MET A 1 -10.38 -5.61 -1.47
C MET A 1 -11.30 -6.84 -1.24
N ILE A 2 -12.54 -6.91 -1.77
CA ILE A 2 -13.42 -8.10 -1.60
C ILE A 2 -13.17 -9.18 -2.67
N ILE A 3 -13.03 -8.76 -3.93
CA ILE A 3 -12.84 -9.66 -5.08
C ILE A 3 -11.57 -10.53 -4.90
N VAL A 4 -10.48 -9.93 -4.43
CA VAL A 4 -9.21 -10.65 -4.20
C VAL A 4 -9.36 -11.72 -3.10
N GLN A 5 -10.16 -11.46 -2.05
CA GLN A 5 -10.44 -12.48 -1.02
C GLN A 5 -11.23 -13.65 -1.59
N TYR A 6 -12.24 -13.37 -2.42
CA TYR A 6 -13.00 -14.42 -3.09
C TYR A 6 -12.11 -15.28 -4.00
N ILE A 7 -11.20 -14.66 -4.76
CA ILE A 7 -10.25 -15.39 -5.61
C ILE A 7 -9.37 -16.31 -4.75
N ASP A 8 -8.87 -15.82 -3.63
CA ASP A 8 -8.06 -16.62 -2.71
C ASP A 8 -8.86 -17.79 -2.10
N GLU A 9 -10.10 -17.55 -1.70
CA GLU A 9 -10.97 -18.60 -1.14
C GLU A 9 -11.27 -19.72 -2.16
N VAL A 10 -11.44 -19.38 -3.44
CA VAL A 10 -11.79 -20.34 -4.50
C VAL A 10 -10.55 -21.01 -5.11
N TRP A 11 -9.41 -20.32 -5.22
CA TRP A 11 -8.22 -20.79 -5.94
C TRP A 11 -6.91 -20.85 -5.09
N ASN A 12 -6.96 -21.11 -3.79
CA ASN A 12 -5.80 -21.16 -2.86
C ASN A 12 -4.75 -22.28 -3.04
N HIS A 13 -4.93 -23.20 -4.00
CA HIS A 13 -4.16 -24.46 -4.09
C HIS A 13 -2.62 -24.38 -4.26
N LYS A 14 -2.03 -23.24 -4.65
CA LYS A 14 -0.57 -23.12 -4.89
C LYS A 14 0.12 -22.00 -4.11
N SER A 15 -0.51 -20.84 -4.01
CA SER A 15 0.06 -19.67 -3.33
C SER A 15 -1.08 -18.85 -2.75
N PRO A 16 -1.53 -19.17 -1.53
CA PRO A 16 -2.59 -18.41 -0.89
C PRO A 16 -2.13 -16.96 -0.63
N LEU A 17 -2.97 -16.00 -0.99
CA LEU A 17 -2.71 -14.58 -0.79
C LEU A 17 -2.91 -14.19 0.68
N LEU A 18 -3.84 -14.84 1.39
CA LEU A 18 -4.06 -14.64 2.81
C LEU A 18 -3.41 -15.76 3.65
N PRO A 19 -2.82 -15.40 4.80
CA PRO A 19 -2.41 -16.38 5.79
C PRO A 19 -3.56 -17.27 6.27
N THR A 20 -3.26 -18.52 6.60
CA THR A 20 -4.23 -19.44 7.22
C THR A 20 -4.51 -19.07 8.68
N ASP A 21 -3.49 -18.54 9.37
CA ASP A 21 -3.62 -18.08 10.75
C ASP A 21 -4.61 -16.90 10.85
N PRO A 22 -5.64 -16.98 11.71
CA PRO A 22 -6.65 -15.93 11.82
C PRO A 22 -6.10 -14.55 12.18
N TYR A 23 -5.05 -14.48 13.01
CA TYR A 23 -4.47 -13.21 13.44
C TYR A 23 -3.67 -12.56 12.32
N GLN A 24 -2.77 -13.31 11.66
CA GLN A 24 -2.01 -12.80 10.51
C GLN A 24 -2.94 -12.41 9.36
N ARG A 25 -4.02 -13.15 9.14
CA ARG A 25 -5.05 -12.80 8.16
C ARG A 25 -5.78 -11.50 8.51
N ALA A 26 -6.05 -11.26 9.79
CA ALA A 26 -6.63 -9.99 10.24
C ALA A 26 -5.65 -8.83 10.03
N GLN A 27 -4.36 -9.03 10.29
CA GLN A 27 -3.32 -8.03 10.00
C GLN A 27 -3.22 -7.72 8.50
N ALA A 28 -3.21 -8.74 7.64
CA ALA A 28 -3.19 -8.54 6.18
C ALA A 28 -4.41 -7.74 5.69
N ARG A 29 -5.60 -8.03 6.24
CA ARG A 29 -6.82 -7.26 5.94
C ARG A 29 -6.75 -5.83 6.44
N PHE A 30 -6.20 -5.61 7.63
CA PHE A 30 -6.01 -4.28 8.20
C PHE A 30 -5.11 -3.43 7.31
N TRP A 31 -3.96 -3.96 6.91
CA TRP A 31 -3.01 -3.23 6.06
C TRP A 31 -3.56 -2.93 4.66
N ALA A 32 -4.27 -3.88 4.05
CA ALA A 32 -4.95 -3.64 2.79
C ALA A 32 -6.04 -2.56 2.90
N ASP A 33 -6.82 -2.55 3.98
CA ASP A 33 -7.83 -1.51 4.25
C ASP A 33 -7.18 -0.14 4.53
N TYR A 34 -6.05 -0.13 5.25
CA TYR A 34 -5.25 1.08 5.48
C TYR A 34 -4.77 1.68 4.16
N ILE A 35 -4.22 0.85 3.26
CA ILE A 35 -3.81 1.28 1.90
C ILE A 35 -5.01 1.84 1.11
N ASP A 36 -6.11 1.09 1.02
CA ASP A 36 -7.32 1.48 0.28
C ASP A 36 -7.87 2.83 0.77
N LYS A 37 -7.85 3.09 2.09
CA LYS A 37 -8.41 4.32 2.68
C LYS A 37 -7.43 5.48 2.71
N LYS A 38 -6.16 5.26 3.06
CA LYS A 38 -5.19 6.33 3.27
C LYS A 38 -4.47 6.71 2.00
N LEU A 39 -3.81 5.75 1.33
CA LEU A 39 -2.99 6.05 0.15
C LEU A 39 -3.85 6.55 -1.02
N TYR A 40 -5.05 6.02 -1.20
CA TYR A 40 -5.95 6.49 -2.26
C TYR A 40 -6.40 7.94 -2.04
N ASP A 41 -6.90 8.26 -0.84
CA ASP A 41 -7.40 9.60 -0.55
C ASP A 41 -6.28 10.64 -0.57
N LEU A 42 -5.11 10.32 0.00
CA LEU A 42 -3.95 11.21 0.01
C LEU A 42 -3.35 11.38 -1.39
N GLY A 43 -3.20 10.29 -2.16
CA GLY A 43 -2.75 10.34 -3.54
C GLY A 43 -3.68 11.19 -4.41
N LYS A 44 -5.01 11.05 -4.22
CA LYS A 44 -5.99 11.90 -4.89
C LYS A 44 -5.84 13.38 -4.52
N LYS A 45 -5.61 13.70 -3.24
CA LYS A 45 -5.35 15.08 -2.81
C LYS A 45 -4.10 15.64 -3.46
N ILE A 46 -2.99 14.90 -3.47
CA ILE A 46 -1.74 15.31 -4.13
C ILE A 46 -1.98 15.67 -5.61
N LEU A 47 -2.81 14.91 -6.31
CA LEU A 47 -3.10 15.15 -7.73
C LEU A 47 -4.07 16.32 -7.99
N LEU A 48 -5.03 16.56 -7.10
CA LEU A 48 -6.17 17.45 -7.37
C LEU A 48 -6.10 18.79 -6.64
N THR A 49 -5.31 18.90 -5.58
CA THR A 49 -5.20 20.12 -4.76
C THR A 49 -3.89 20.86 -5.04
N LYS A 50 -3.78 22.10 -4.56
CA LYS A 50 -2.58 22.94 -4.71
C LYS A 50 -2.32 23.74 -3.42
N GLY A 51 -1.10 24.19 -3.24
CA GLY A 51 -0.72 25.02 -2.10
C GLY A 51 -0.65 24.23 -0.80
N GLU A 52 -1.12 24.82 0.30
CA GLU A 52 -0.99 24.24 1.65
C GLU A 52 -1.66 22.87 1.80
N GLU A 53 -2.81 22.66 1.15
CA GLU A 53 -3.52 21.38 1.19
C GLU A 53 -2.72 20.26 0.50
N GLN A 54 -2.05 20.59 -0.60
CA GLN A 54 -1.21 19.63 -1.32
C GLN A 54 0.04 19.27 -0.51
N GLU A 55 0.69 20.26 0.10
CA GLU A 55 1.86 20.05 0.97
C GLU A 55 1.51 19.23 2.21
N THR A 56 0.33 19.46 2.80
CA THR A 56 -0.16 18.67 3.94
C THR A 56 -0.42 17.22 3.52
N ALA A 57 -1.11 17.01 2.39
CA ALA A 57 -1.37 15.67 1.86
C ALA A 57 -0.07 14.93 1.53
N LYS A 58 0.94 15.62 0.98
CA LYS A 58 2.27 15.06 0.70
C LYS A 58 2.96 14.57 1.98
N LYS A 59 2.98 15.39 3.04
CA LYS A 59 3.58 14.99 4.33
C LYS A 59 2.89 13.75 4.91
N GLU A 60 1.57 13.77 4.96
CA GLU A 60 0.79 12.62 5.44
C GLU A 60 1.01 11.37 4.57
N PHE A 61 1.13 11.54 3.25
CA PHE A 61 1.40 10.44 2.31
C PHE A 61 2.77 9.80 2.55
N ILE A 62 3.80 10.62 2.74
CA ILE A 62 5.15 10.13 3.06
C ILE A 62 5.15 9.41 4.41
N GLU A 63 4.47 9.93 5.43
CA GLU A 63 4.34 9.24 6.72
C GLU A 63 3.61 7.90 6.59
N CYS A 64 2.58 7.81 5.76
CA CYS A 64 1.90 6.55 5.47
C CYS A 64 2.84 5.55 4.78
N LEU A 65 3.66 6.00 3.83
CA LEU A 65 4.65 5.14 3.17
C LEU A 65 5.73 4.66 4.14
N LYS A 66 6.25 5.53 5.02
CA LYS A 66 7.23 5.14 6.06
C LYS A 66 6.66 4.11 7.04
N LEU A 67 5.38 4.23 7.38
CA LEU A 67 4.69 3.25 8.22
C LEU A 67 4.57 1.89 7.51
N LEU A 68 4.26 1.88 6.22
CA LEU A 68 4.20 0.67 5.40
C LEU A 68 5.60 0.04 5.21
N GLU A 69 6.62 0.85 5.00
CA GLU A 69 8.02 0.42 4.94
C GLU A 69 8.45 -0.23 6.27
N GLY A 70 8.05 0.35 7.40
CA GLY A 70 8.27 -0.25 8.72
C GLY A 70 7.56 -1.60 8.92
N GLU A 71 6.36 -1.76 8.37
CA GLU A 71 5.65 -3.05 8.38
C GLU A 71 6.30 -4.08 7.44
N LEU A 72 6.81 -3.65 6.29
CA LEU A 72 7.58 -4.51 5.38
C LEU A 72 8.87 -4.99 6.06
N GLY A 73 9.57 -4.10 6.75
CA GLY A 73 10.82 -4.41 7.43
C GLY A 73 11.86 -4.98 6.45
N GLU A 74 12.48 -6.10 6.80
CA GLU A 74 13.46 -6.79 5.94
C GLU A 74 12.81 -7.86 5.03
N LYS A 75 11.47 -7.97 5.03
CA LYS A 75 10.77 -9.00 4.23
C LYS A 75 10.76 -8.59 2.76
N PRO A 76 10.93 -9.53 1.81
CA PRO A 76 10.83 -9.20 0.39
C PRO A 76 9.40 -8.83 -0.04
N TYR A 77 8.38 -9.30 0.69
CA TYR A 77 6.97 -8.96 0.49
C TYR A 77 6.26 -8.75 1.83
N PHE A 78 5.12 -8.07 1.83
CA PHE A 78 4.26 -7.98 3.02
C PHE A 78 3.74 -9.37 3.44
N GLY A 79 3.56 -10.27 2.47
CA GLY A 79 3.28 -11.69 2.70
C GLY A 79 4.46 -12.52 3.25
N GLY A 80 5.61 -11.90 3.53
CA GLY A 80 6.84 -12.59 3.94
C GLY A 80 7.69 -12.97 2.73
N GLU A 81 7.96 -14.26 2.55
CA GLU A 81 8.73 -14.79 1.42
C GLU A 81 7.97 -14.83 0.09
N ASN A 82 6.63 -14.80 0.16
CA ASN A 82 5.76 -14.87 -1.00
C ASN A 82 4.91 -13.62 -1.13
N PHE A 83 4.59 -13.28 -2.37
CA PHE A 83 3.66 -12.20 -2.70
C PHE A 83 2.26 -12.50 -2.11
N GLY A 84 1.72 -11.55 -1.34
CA GLY A 84 0.49 -11.73 -0.58
C GLY A 84 -0.56 -10.66 -0.82
N PHE A 85 -1.60 -10.68 0.03
CA PHE A 85 -2.78 -9.84 -0.11
C PHE A 85 -2.51 -8.33 -0.02
N VAL A 86 -1.59 -7.91 0.86
CA VAL A 86 -1.22 -6.50 1.03
C VAL A 86 -0.39 -6.02 -0.16
N ASP A 87 0.46 -6.89 -0.72
CA ASP A 87 1.25 -6.58 -1.91
C ASP A 87 0.33 -6.31 -3.12
N VAL A 88 -0.74 -7.09 -3.29
CA VAL A 88 -1.78 -6.85 -4.32
C VAL A 88 -2.43 -5.48 -4.13
N ALA A 89 -2.73 -5.08 -2.88
CA ALA A 89 -3.32 -3.78 -2.62
C ALA A 89 -2.34 -2.66 -3.03
N LEU A 90 -1.08 -2.74 -2.59
CA LEU A 90 -0.09 -1.68 -2.79
C LEU A 90 0.37 -1.55 -4.25
N VAL A 91 0.59 -2.66 -4.96
CA VAL A 91 1.14 -2.65 -6.33
C VAL A 91 0.26 -1.88 -7.32
N THR A 92 -1.05 -1.79 -7.05
CA THR A 92 -1.95 -0.98 -7.89
C THR A 92 -1.63 0.52 -7.81
N PHE A 93 -1.10 0.98 -6.68
CA PHE A 93 -0.73 2.38 -6.44
C PHE A 93 0.66 2.72 -6.95
N SER A 94 1.60 1.76 -6.97
CA SER A 94 2.97 2.01 -7.45
C SER A 94 3.00 2.50 -8.90
N SER A 95 2.06 2.04 -9.73
CA SER A 95 1.87 2.56 -11.10
C SER A 95 1.63 4.07 -11.19
N ARG A 96 1.13 4.69 -10.11
CA ARG A 96 0.82 6.13 -10.03
C ARG A 96 1.89 6.95 -9.32
N PHE A 97 2.93 6.31 -8.78
CA PHE A 97 3.99 7.00 -8.02
C PHE A 97 4.66 8.09 -8.84
N TYR A 98 4.98 7.82 -10.10
CA TYR A 98 5.52 8.83 -11.01
C TYR A 98 4.63 10.08 -11.13
N ALA A 99 3.30 9.90 -11.15
CA ALA A 99 2.37 11.02 -11.22
C ALA A 99 2.34 11.81 -9.90
N TYR A 100 2.40 11.12 -8.76
CA TYR A 100 2.49 11.77 -7.45
C TYR A 100 3.78 12.57 -7.29
N GLU A 101 4.92 11.99 -7.68
CA GLU A 101 6.24 12.64 -7.63
C GLU A 101 6.28 13.88 -8.53
N SER A 102 5.80 13.75 -9.77
CA SER A 102 5.80 14.84 -10.76
C SER A 102 4.91 16.02 -10.35
N ILE A 103 3.72 15.74 -9.80
CA ILE A 103 2.73 16.77 -9.47
C ILE A 103 2.95 17.33 -8.05
N GLY A 104 3.34 16.49 -7.10
CA GLY A 104 3.66 16.86 -5.72
C GLY A 104 5.09 17.35 -5.52
N ASN A 105 5.93 17.33 -6.56
CA ASN A 105 7.32 17.75 -6.55
C ASN A 105 8.11 17.15 -5.37
N PHE A 106 8.17 15.82 -5.32
CA PHE A 106 8.93 15.06 -4.32
C PHE A 106 9.40 13.73 -4.91
N SER A 107 10.28 13.03 -4.20
CA SER A 107 10.75 11.71 -4.57
C SER A 107 10.34 10.72 -3.49
N ILE A 108 9.66 9.65 -3.88
CA ILE A 108 9.29 8.55 -3.01
C ILE A 108 10.53 7.73 -2.67
N GLU A 109 11.39 7.45 -3.65
CA GLU A 109 12.66 6.72 -3.45
C GLU A 109 13.57 7.41 -2.42
N ALA A 110 13.63 8.74 -2.41
CA ALA A 110 14.44 9.48 -1.45
C ALA A 110 13.89 9.42 -0.01
N GLU A 111 12.57 9.22 0.16
CA GLU A 111 11.90 9.22 1.47
C GLU A 111 11.67 7.81 2.02
N CYS A 112 11.45 6.84 1.14
CA CYS A 112 11.17 5.43 1.40
C CYS A 112 11.89 4.56 0.35
N PRO A 113 13.16 4.21 0.59
CA PRO A 113 14.02 3.54 -0.41
C PRO A 113 13.80 2.02 -0.54
N SER A 114 13.03 1.40 0.36
CA SER A 114 12.85 -0.06 0.40
C SER A 114 12.06 -0.63 -0.77
#